data_AF-A0AAU5BF22-F1
#
_entry.id   AF-A0AAU5BF22-F1
#
_cell.length_a   1.000
_cell.length_b   1.000
_cell.length_c   1.000
_cell.angle_alpha   90.00
_cell.angle_beta   90.00
_cell.angle_gamma   90.00
#
_symmetry.space_group_name_H-M   'P 1'
#
loop_
_entity.id
_entity.type
_entity.pdbx_description
1 polymer ?
#
loop_
_entity_poly.entity_id
_entity_poly.type
_entity_poly.pdbx_seq_one_letter_code
_entity_poly.pdbx_strand_id
1 'polypeptide(L)'
;MEHGLRYDSSLMGHDYAPYPCRTPDVTHDGGVRWGEPAGPLEIPVAWSLDDFPYLEFLRTPSGLMPGLRDPREMFASWRADLDYMVRDFEDGVLAVTMHPEVIGRGHRLLALERWLDEVASRGVEFVTCEQVADLVAAGADPGRYRPV
;
A
#
# COMPACT_ATOMS: atom_id res chain seq x y z
N MET A 1 -5.81 6.94 -21.52
CA MET A 1 -4.43 6.84 -21.02
C MET A 1 -3.55 7.77 -21.84
N GLU A 2 -3.32 8.99 -21.36
CA GLU A 2 -2.61 10.04 -22.12
C GLU A 2 -1.09 9.77 -22.25
N HIS A 3 -0.54 8.92 -21.39
CA HIS A 3 0.91 8.64 -21.32
C HIS A 3 1.28 7.14 -21.34
N GLY A 4 0.32 6.23 -21.58
CA GLY A 4 0.60 4.79 -21.65
C GLY A 4 1.08 4.16 -20.34
N LEU A 5 0.73 4.74 -19.18
CA LEU A 5 1.05 4.17 -17.87
C LEU A 5 0.36 2.81 -17.70
N ARG A 6 1.12 1.81 -17.24
CA ARG A 6 0.62 0.45 -17.00
C ARG A 6 -0.06 0.28 -15.65
N TYR A 7 0.41 1.02 -14.65
CA TYR A 7 -0.12 0.97 -13.30
C TYR A 7 -0.21 2.37 -12.67
N ASP A 8 -1.02 2.47 -11.63
CA ASP A 8 -1.09 3.56 -10.66
C ASP A 8 -0.95 2.99 -9.25
N SER A 9 -0.55 3.81 -8.28
CA SER A 9 -0.45 3.42 -6.87
C SER A 9 -0.82 4.61 -5.99
N SER A 10 -2.08 5.00 -6.08
CA SER A 10 -2.63 6.19 -5.43
C SER A 10 -4.03 6.00 -4.86
N LEU A 11 -4.75 4.97 -5.32
CA LEU A 11 -6.09 4.63 -4.89
C LEU A 11 -6.07 3.57 -3.78
N MET A 12 -7.19 3.46 -3.07
CA MET A 12 -7.30 2.67 -1.84
C MET A 12 -8.53 1.74 -1.88
N GLY A 13 -8.84 1.19 -3.06
CA GLY A 13 -10.05 0.39 -3.28
C GLY A 13 -9.96 -1.07 -2.81
N HIS A 14 -8.78 -1.50 -2.37
CA HIS A 14 -8.51 -2.82 -1.82
C HIS A 14 -7.26 -2.77 -0.93
N ASP A 15 -7.03 -3.76 -0.07
CA ASP A 15 -5.86 -3.81 0.82
C ASP A 15 -4.68 -4.59 0.20
N TYR A 16 -4.91 -5.84 -0.24
CA TYR A 16 -3.84 -6.76 -0.68
C TYR A 16 -3.93 -7.27 -2.13
N ALA A 17 -4.88 -6.75 -2.93
CA ALA A 17 -5.13 -7.19 -4.29
C ALA A 17 -5.05 -5.99 -5.24
N PRO A 18 -4.16 -6.04 -6.24
CA PRO A 18 -4.19 -5.11 -7.36
C PRO A 18 -5.51 -5.21 -8.12
N TYR A 19 -6.00 -4.10 -8.67
CA TYR A 19 -7.28 -4.08 -9.39
C TYR A 19 -7.25 -3.08 -10.54
N PRO A 20 -7.96 -3.31 -11.65
CA PRO A 20 -8.01 -2.34 -12.73
C PRO A 20 -8.75 -1.07 -12.28
N CYS A 21 -8.13 0.10 -12.51
CA CYS A 21 -8.80 1.38 -12.31
C CYS A 21 -10.09 1.46 -13.13
N ARG A 22 -11.12 2.07 -12.55
CA ARG A 22 -12.43 2.19 -13.16
C ARG A 22 -12.61 3.58 -13.79
N THR A 23 -13.55 3.68 -14.74
CA THR A 23 -14.16 4.98 -15.06
C THR A 23 -14.76 5.60 -13.79
N PRO A 24 -14.99 6.93 -13.72
CA PRO A 24 -15.50 7.56 -12.51
C PRO A 24 -16.76 6.89 -11.95
N ASP A 25 -16.69 6.55 -10.66
CA ASP A 25 -17.84 6.10 -9.88
C ASP A 25 -18.83 7.26 -9.69
N VAL A 26 -20.12 6.97 -9.66
CA VAL A 26 -21.17 8.00 -9.49
C VAL A 26 -21.96 7.75 -8.21
N THR A 27 -21.77 8.62 -7.23
CA THR A 27 -22.55 8.65 -6.00
C THR A 27 -23.88 9.37 -6.22
N HIS A 28 -24.95 8.81 -5.68
CA HIS A 28 -26.30 9.35 -5.70
C HIS A 28 -27.03 8.93 -4.41
N ASP A 29 -28.23 9.48 -4.16
CA ASP A 29 -28.98 9.22 -2.92
C ASP A 29 -29.29 7.72 -2.67
N GLY A 30 -29.29 6.91 -3.73
CA GLY A 30 -29.49 5.46 -3.69
C GLY A 30 -28.22 4.62 -3.54
N GLY A 31 -27.03 5.22 -3.47
CA GLY A 31 -25.76 4.54 -3.31
C GLY A 31 -24.71 4.92 -4.36
N VAL A 32 -23.83 3.98 -4.67
CA VAL A 32 -22.73 4.16 -5.64
C VAL A 32 -23.00 3.32 -6.87
N ARG A 33 -22.97 3.95 -8.04
CA ARG A 33 -22.86 3.25 -9.31
C ARG A 33 -21.38 3.18 -9.67
N TRP A 34 -20.80 1.98 -9.55
CA TRP A 34 -19.42 1.72 -9.93
C TRP A 34 -19.19 1.95 -11.42
N GLY A 35 -18.01 2.45 -11.77
CA GLY A 35 -17.55 2.54 -13.14
C GLY A 35 -17.13 1.19 -13.72
N GLU A 36 -16.82 1.19 -15.02
CA GLU A 36 -16.28 0.01 -15.69
C GLU A 36 -14.75 -0.03 -15.59
N PRO A 37 -14.13 -1.21 -15.46
CA PRO A 37 -12.68 -1.36 -15.56
C PRO A 37 -12.15 -0.85 -16.90
N ALA A 38 -11.37 0.23 -16.88
CA ALA A 38 -10.92 0.90 -18.10
C ALA A 38 -9.58 1.67 -17.96
N GLY A 39 -8.93 1.57 -16.81
CA GLY A 39 -7.70 2.29 -16.49
C GLY A 39 -6.48 1.38 -16.34
N PRO A 40 -5.34 1.96 -15.92
CA PRO A 40 -4.16 1.20 -15.52
C PRO A 40 -4.48 0.26 -14.35
N LEU A 41 -3.59 -0.69 -14.07
CA LEU A 41 -3.69 -1.51 -12.86
C LEU A 41 -3.40 -0.63 -11.62
N GLU A 42 -4.30 -0.60 -10.66
CA GLU A 42 -4.03 -0.05 -9.35
C GLU A 42 -3.24 -1.06 -8.51
N ILE A 43 -2.16 -0.61 -7.91
CA ILE A 43 -1.48 -1.29 -6.79
C ILE A 43 -1.82 -0.48 -5.54
N PRO A 44 -2.76 -0.94 -4.71
CA PRO A 44 -3.39 -0.09 -3.73
C PRO A 44 -2.41 0.38 -2.65
N VAL A 45 -2.62 1.62 -2.22
CA VAL A 45 -1.92 2.20 -1.07
C VAL A 45 -2.87 2.28 0.13
N ALA A 46 -2.32 2.45 1.32
CA ALA A 46 -3.09 2.72 2.53
C ALA A 46 -2.37 3.75 3.40
N TRP A 47 -3.13 4.69 4.02
CA TRP A 47 -2.55 5.67 4.95
C TRP A 47 -1.92 5.02 6.19
N SER A 48 -2.36 3.83 6.57
CA SER A 48 -1.72 3.04 7.64
C SER A 48 -0.34 2.53 7.26
N LEU A 49 -0.05 2.39 5.97
CA LEU A 49 1.20 1.89 5.38
C LEU A 49 2.09 3.02 4.82
N ASP A 50 1.87 4.27 5.28
CA ASP A 50 2.62 5.46 4.88
C ASP A 50 3.37 6.06 6.10
N ASP A 51 4.67 6.30 5.94
CA ASP A 51 5.53 6.83 6.99
C ASP A 51 5.26 8.31 7.32
N PHE A 52 4.83 9.11 6.34
CA PHE A 52 4.66 10.56 6.47
C PHE A 52 3.59 10.92 7.51
N PRO A 53 2.34 10.45 7.42
CA PRO A 53 1.31 10.80 8.38
C PRO A 53 1.61 10.25 9.78
N TYR A 54 2.46 9.24 9.89
CA TYR A 54 2.84 8.66 11.16
C TYR A 54 3.94 9.44 11.86
N LEU A 55 4.98 9.84 11.12
CA LEU A 55 6.25 10.29 11.69
C LEU A 55 6.50 11.80 11.57
N GLU A 56 5.88 12.49 10.60
CA GLU A 56 6.11 13.93 10.43
C GLU A 56 5.13 14.79 11.23
N PHE A 57 5.69 15.79 11.90
CA PHE A 57 4.91 16.88 12.46
C PHE A 57 4.65 17.91 11.37
N LEU A 58 3.39 18.14 11.05
CA LEU A 58 2.97 19.17 10.10
C LEU A 58 1.87 20.02 10.72
N ARG A 59 2.10 21.34 10.74
CA ARG A 59 1.09 22.32 11.15
C ARG A 59 0.74 23.20 9.95
N THR A 60 -0.54 23.23 9.61
CA THR A 60 -1.10 24.14 8.61
C THR A 60 -2.10 25.09 9.29
N PRO A 61 -2.53 26.17 8.63
CA PRO A 61 -3.61 27.02 9.17
C PRO A 61 -4.91 26.26 9.45
N SER A 62 -5.17 25.17 8.72
CA SER A 62 -6.41 24.41 8.78
C SER A 62 -6.30 23.08 9.54
N GLY A 63 -5.12 22.72 10.06
CA GLY A 63 -4.95 21.41 10.67
C GLY A 63 -3.59 21.16 11.32
N LEU A 64 -3.57 20.07 12.09
CA LEU A 64 -2.38 19.58 12.78
C LEU A 64 -2.24 18.08 12.55
N MET A 65 -1.08 17.69 12.05
CA MET A 65 -0.60 16.31 12.05
C MET A 65 0.44 16.19 13.16
N PRO A 66 0.14 15.46 14.26
CA PRO A 66 0.97 15.50 15.45
C PRO A 66 2.36 14.88 15.23
N GLY A 67 2.47 13.85 14.38
CA GLY A 67 3.74 13.23 14.01
C GLY A 67 4.60 12.79 15.20
N LEU A 68 5.92 12.70 14.96
CA LEU A 68 6.95 12.46 15.98
C LEU A 68 6.69 11.22 16.86
N ARG A 69 5.94 10.25 16.32
CA ARG A 69 5.64 8.98 16.99
C ARG A 69 6.82 8.02 16.89
N ASP A 70 6.75 6.94 17.67
CA ASP A 70 7.77 5.91 17.68
C ASP A 70 7.72 5.08 16.38
N PRO A 71 8.77 5.07 15.55
CA PRO A 71 8.78 4.27 14.32
C PRO A 71 8.62 2.76 14.60
N ARG A 72 8.97 2.27 15.80
CA ARG A 72 8.81 0.86 16.16
C ARG A 72 7.33 0.45 16.24
N GLU A 73 6.46 1.35 16.68
CA GLU A 73 5.01 1.09 16.74
C GLU A 73 4.39 1.06 15.34
N MET A 74 4.86 1.92 14.43
CA MET A 74 4.48 1.89 13.02
C MET A 74 4.84 0.56 12.38
N PHE A 75 6.11 0.14 12.48
CA PHE A 75 6.58 -1.13 11.92
C PHE A 75 5.92 -2.36 12.56
N ALA A 76 5.55 -2.29 13.84
CA ALA A 76 4.76 -3.34 14.47
C ALA A 76 3.36 -3.48 13.86
N SER A 77 2.75 -2.37 13.45
CA SER A 77 1.46 -2.36 12.75
C SER A 77 1.60 -2.93 11.34
N TRP A 78 2.62 -2.48 10.59
CA TRP A 78 2.89 -2.99 9.23
C TRP A 78 3.21 -4.49 9.21
N ARG A 79 3.91 -4.98 10.25
CA ARG A 79 4.12 -6.41 10.44
C ARG A 79 2.81 -7.16 10.68
N ALA A 80 1.87 -6.59 11.43
CA ALA A 80 0.57 -7.23 11.64
C ALA A 80 -0.24 -7.29 10.34
N ASP A 81 -0.19 -6.25 9.51
CA ASP A 81 -0.76 -6.27 8.15
C ASP A 81 -0.12 -7.34 7.27
N LEU A 82 1.22 -7.45 7.30
CA LEU A 82 1.94 -8.49 6.58
C LEU A 82 1.55 -9.90 7.04
N ASP A 83 1.55 -10.14 8.36
CA ASP A 83 1.21 -11.44 8.93
C ASP A 83 -0.25 -11.81 8.60
N TYR A 84 -1.18 -10.84 8.57
CA TYR A 84 -2.56 -11.05 8.13
C TYR A 84 -2.64 -11.42 6.65
N MET A 85 -1.95 -10.67 5.78
CA MET A 85 -1.90 -10.94 4.35
C MET A 85 -1.34 -12.34 4.06
N VAL A 86 -0.19 -12.70 4.65
CA VAL A 86 0.46 -14.01 4.46
C VAL A 86 -0.44 -15.16 4.92
N ARG A 87 -1.25 -14.95 5.97
CA ARG A 87 -2.16 -15.97 6.50
C ARG A 87 -3.41 -16.16 5.63
N ASP A 88 -4.01 -15.05 5.18
CA ASP A 88 -5.39 -15.05 4.67
C ASP A 88 -5.50 -14.75 3.17
N PHE A 89 -4.41 -14.45 2.47
CA PHE A 89 -4.43 -14.14 1.05
C PHE A 89 -3.43 -15.00 0.27
N GLU A 90 -3.85 -15.49 -0.89
CA GLU A 90 -2.93 -16.09 -1.86
C GLU A 90 -2.27 -14.99 -2.69
N ASP A 91 -0.94 -15.07 -2.78
CA ASP A 91 -0.09 -14.16 -3.57
C ASP A 91 -0.42 -12.67 -3.32
N GLY A 92 -0.72 -12.31 -2.06
CA GLY A 92 -1.07 -10.93 -1.69
C GLY A 92 0.07 -9.94 -1.93
N VAL A 93 -0.30 -8.70 -2.27
CA VAL A 93 0.64 -7.60 -2.49
C VAL A 93 0.48 -6.57 -1.37
N LEU A 94 1.54 -6.33 -0.60
CA LEU A 94 1.59 -5.28 0.42
C LEU A 94 2.49 -4.13 -0.06
N ALA A 95 1.91 -2.99 -0.40
CA ALA A 95 2.65 -1.78 -0.77
C ALA A 95 2.85 -0.87 0.46
N VAL A 96 4.10 -0.62 0.80
CA VAL A 96 4.48 0.37 1.84
C VAL A 96 5.05 1.62 1.19
N THR A 97 4.59 2.79 1.65
CA THR A 97 5.01 4.09 1.14
C THR A 97 5.97 4.74 2.12
N MET A 98 7.15 5.12 1.63
CA MET A 98 8.19 5.75 2.43
C MET A 98 8.74 6.98 1.73
N HIS A 99 9.06 8.01 2.52
CA HIS A 99 9.60 9.26 2.01
C HIS A 99 11.05 9.43 2.51
N PRO A 100 12.05 9.66 1.64
CA PRO A 100 13.45 9.76 2.06
C PRO A 100 13.70 10.80 3.16
N GLU A 101 13.03 11.95 3.10
CA GLU A 101 13.09 13.01 4.11
C GLU A 101 12.47 12.62 5.46
N VAL A 102 11.60 11.60 5.46
CA VAL A 102 10.91 11.06 6.63
C VAL A 102 11.66 9.86 7.19
N ILE A 103 11.68 8.73 6.47
CA ILE A 103 12.29 7.48 6.95
C ILE A 103 13.81 7.56 7.09
N GLY A 104 14.46 8.47 6.35
CA GLY A 104 15.92 8.59 6.32
C GLY A 104 16.58 9.12 7.60
N ARG A 105 15.82 9.50 8.64
CA ARG A 105 16.42 9.92 9.93
C ARG A 105 16.99 8.71 10.68
N GLY A 106 18.16 8.85 11.28
CA GLY A 106 18.95 7.71 11.81
C GLY A 106 18.18 6.74 12.73
N HIS A 107 17.36 7.21 13.66
CA HIS A 107 16.58 6.32 14.54
C HIS A 107 15.46 5.55 13.80
N ARG A 108 14.98 6.08 12.68
CA ARG A 108 13.96 5.46 11.82
C ARG A 108 14.60 4.46 10.86
N LEU A 109 15.78 4.78 10.31
CA LEU A 109 16.58 3.81 9.55
C LEU A 109 16.93 2.58 10.37
N LEU A 110 17.38 2.73 11.62
CA LEU A 110 17.63 1.57 12.50
C LEU A 110 16.36 0.74 12.74
N ALA A 111 15.18 1.35 12.74
CA ALA A 111 13.91 0.64 12.87
C ALA A 111 13.51 -0.05 11.55
N LEU A 112 13.76 0.60 10.41
CA LEU A 112 13.55 0.04 9.08
C LEU A 112 14.43 -1.19 8.84
N GLU A 113 15.73 -1.13 9.19
CA GLU A 113 16.65 -2.26 9.09
C GLU A 113 16.10 -3.49 9.81
N ARG A 114 15.68 -3.33 11.07
CA ARG A 114 15.09 -4.42 11.86
C ARG A 114 13.80 -4.96 11.23
N TRP A 115 12.94 -4.09 10.73
CA TRP A 115 11.70 -4.51 10.09
C TRP A 115 11.98 -5.28 8.79
N LEU A 116 12.92 -4.82 7.96
CA LEU A 116 13.31 -5.52 6.73
C LEU A 116 13.88 -6.93 7.03
N ASP A 117 14.70 -7.06 8.08
CA ASP A 117 15.19 -8.37 8.53
C ASP A 117 14.03 -9.31 8.93
N GLU A 118 13.01 -8.77 9.63
CA GLU A 118 11.81 -9.52 9.99
C GLU A 118 10.99 -9.91 8.75
N VAL A 119 10.76 -9.00 7.81
CA VAL A 119 10.02 -9.24 6.56
C VAL A 119 10.71 -10.32 5.73
N ALA A 120 12.03 -10.24 5.56
CA ALA A 120 12.81 -11.22 4.79
C ALA A 120 12.68 -12.65 5.37
N SER A 121 12.42 -12.78 6.67
CA SER A 121 12.20 -14.08 7.32
C SER A 121 10.81 -14.70 7.08
N ARG A 122 9.86 -13.95 6.49
CA ARG A 122 8.47 -14.38 6.28
C ARG A 122 8.22 -15.11 4.95
N GLY A 123 9.28 -15.37 4.17
CA GLY A 123 9.15 -16.06 2.89
C GLY A 123 8.42 -15.23 1.82
N VAL A 124 8.44 -13.91 1.94
CA VAL A 124 7.91 -12.98 0.93
C VAL A 124 8.98 -12.58 -0.08
N GLU A 125 8.55 -12.12 -1.24
CA GLU A 125 9.41 -11.58 -2.28
C GLU A 125 9.34 -10.05 -2.30
N PHE A 126 10.49 -9.40 -2.42
CA PHE A 126 10.56 -7.97 -2.68
C PHE A 126 10.51 -7.72 -4.19
N VAL A 127 9.43 -7.09 -4.64
CA VAL A 127 9.19 -6.77 -6.04
C VAL A 127 8.92 -5.28 -6.25
N THR A 128 9.15 -4.82 -7.47
CA THR A 128 8.73 -3.50 -7.91
C THR A 128 7.25 -3.48 -8.29
N CYS A 129 6.62 -2.32 -8.24
CA CYS A 129 5.26 -2.13 -8.75
C CYS A 129 5.12 -2.53 -10.23
N GLU A 130 6.17 -2.29 -11.03
CA GLU A 130 6.24 -2.72 -12.42
C GLU A 130 6.15 -4.24 -12.57
N GLN A 131 6.86 -5.01 -11.75
CA GLN A 131 6.79 -6.47 -11.76
C GLN A 131 5.40 -6.98 -11.37
N VAL A 132 4.73 -6.35 -10.39
CA VAL A 132 3.34 -6.68 -10.05
C VAL A 132 2.42 -6.45 -11.26
N ALA A 133 2.57 -5.31 -11.95
CA ALA A 133 1.80 -5.01 -13.14
C ALA A 133 2.04 -6.04 -14.27
N ASP A 134 3.29 -6.47 -14.46
CA ASP A 134 3.64 -7.49 -15.46
C ASP A 134 3.09 -8.88 -15.11
N LEU A 135 3.09 -9.27 -13.84
CA LEU A 135 2.49 -10.52 -13.38
C LEU A 135 0.98 -10.56 -13.68
N VAL A 136 0.27 -9.49 -13.34
CA VAL A 136 -1.17 -9.40 -13.61
C VAL A 136 -1.45 -9.36 -15.12
N ALA A 137 -0.65 -8.63 -15.90
CA ALA A 137 -0.76 -8.63 -17.36
C ALA A 137 -0.50 -10.01 -17.99
N ALA A 138 0.32 -10.85 -17.36
CA ALA A 138 0.55 -12.23 -17.75
C ALA A 138 -0.55 -13.21 -17.30
N GLY A 139 -1.57 -12.73 -16.58
CA GLY A 139 -2.73 -13.51 -16.14
C GLY A 139 -2.70 -14.01 -14.70
N ALA A 140 -1.78 -13.50 -13.87
CA ALA A 140 -1.83 -13.74 -12.43
C ALA A 140 -3.03 -13.00 -11.79
N ASP A 141 -3.57 -13.56 -10.70
CA ASP A 141 -4.69 -13.00 -9.91
C ASP A 141 -4.28 -12.88 -8.42
N PRO A 142 -3.30 -12.02 -8.09
CA PRO A 142 -2.78 -11.86 -6.73
C PRO A 142 -3.79 -11.23 -5.78
N GLY A 143 -3.69 -11.56 -4.49
CA GLY A 143 -4.55 -10.98 -3.45
C GLY A 143 -5.91 -11.64 -3.33
N ARG A 144 -6.01 -12.94 -3.67
CA ARG A 144 -7.24 -13.70 -3.48
C ARG A 144 -7.43 -14.07 -2.01
N TYR A 145 -8.49 -13.57 -1.39
CA TYR A 145 -8.82 -13.89 0.00
C TYR A 145 -9.14 -15.39 0.18
N ARG A 146 -8.35 -16.05 1.02
CA ARG A 146 -8.46 -17.45 1.46
C ARG A 146 -8.10 -17.56 2.95
N PRO A 147 -9.03 -17.22 3.84
CA PRO A 147 -8.80 -17.33 5.28
C PRO A 147 -8.65 -18.81 5.67
N VAL A 148 -7.84 -19.04 6.72
CA VAL A 148 -7.63 -20.36 7.34
C VAL A 148 -8.87 -20.86 8.07
#